data_AF-A0A2A2TN95-F1
#
_entry.id   AF-A0A2A2TN95-F1
#
_cell.length_a   1.000
_cell.length_b   1.000
_cell.length_c   1.000
_cell.angle_alpha   90.00
_cell.angle_beta   90.00
_cell.angle_gamma   90.00
#
_symmetry.space_group_name_H-M   'P 1'
#
loop_
_entity.id
_entity.type
_entity.pdbx_description
1 polymer ?
#
loop_
_entity_poly.entity_id
_entity_poly.type
_entity_poly.pdbx_seq_one_letter_code
_entity_poly.pdbx_strand_id
1 'polypeptide(L)'
;MTISTRKTMRTINLLLAASAASFFGFYSPNINYPRTDIAQAQTKQVNPTPLSTTDVRQVRKVLLKQTPIINQSFRVNLQECGSCFFVPAIKSERNLGIYLVKNNRVAYTFPQSEDLTPKGWAVHKVKAVSFLQLGFSGPNEDGIIVLAEYITGIGRDGAKPFPVTIVYMREGKGFKILAKESEVLTSRRVKTVREAQQILQNEFKYLP
;
A
#
# COMPACT_ATOMS: atom_id res chain seq x y z
N MET A 1 -0.18 -77.20 34.82
CA MET A 1 -0.97 -77.39 36.05
C MET A 1 -1.29 -76.01 36.58
N THR A 2 -2.57 -75.66 36.62
CA THR A 2 -3.18 -74.41 37.13
C THR A 2 -2.83 -74.18 38.60
N ILE A 3 -2.99 -72.95 39.12
CA ILE A 3 -3.26 -72.52 40.52
C ILE A 3 -2.72 -71.06 40.62
N SER A 4 -3.51 -69.99 40.46
CA SER A 4 -4.51 -69.41 41.38
C SER A 4 -4.02 -69.31 42.83
N THR A 5 -3.87 -68.11 43.39
CA THR A 5 -4.44 -67.81 44.72
C THR A 5 -4.31 -66.32 45.07
N ARG A 6 -5.47 -65.75 45.41
CA ARG A 6 -5.65 -64.49 46.14
C ARG A 6 -5.01 -64.58 47.52
N LYS A 7 -4.56 -63.44 48.07
CA LYS A 7 -4.67 -63.19 49.51
C LYS A 7 -4.92 -61.71 49.80
N THR A 8 -6.00 -61.50 50.54
CA THR A 8 -6.52 -60.24 51.06
C THR A 8 -6.13 -60.14 52.54
N MET A 9 -5.63 -59.01 53.00
CA MET A 9 -5.61 -58.59 54.42
C MET A 9 -5.86 -57.06 54.43
N ARG A 10 -7.03 -56.59 54.89
CA ARG A 10 -7.37 -56.20 56.27
C ARG A 10 -6.50 -55.06 56.85
N THR A 11 -6.98 -53.85 56.57
CA THR A 11 -7.14 -52.66 57.43
C THR A 11 -6.58 -52.65 58.84
N ILE A 12 -5.83 -51.59 59.17
CA ILE A 12 -5.79 -50.92 60.48
C ILE A 12 -5.85 -49.40 60.24
N ASN A 13 -6.80 -48.73 60.90
CA ASN A 13 -6.90 -47.28 61.03
C ASN A 13 -6.06 -46.82 62.23
N LEU A 14 -5.31 -45.72 62.11
CA LEU A 14 -5.09 -44.78 63.21
C LEU A 14 -4.71 -43.40 62.65
N LEU A 15 -5.46 -42.37 63.05
CA LEU A 15 -5.23 -40.97 62.74
C LEU A 15 -4.04 -40.41 63.52
N LEU A 16 -3.21 -39.59 62.89
CA LEU A 16 -2.64 -38.40 63.52
C LEU A 16 -2.35 -37.32 62.46
N ALA A 17 -2.84 -36.12 62.75
CA ALA A 17 -2.84 -34.97 61.88
C ALA A 17 -1.48 -34.26 61.82
N ALA A 18 -1.11 -33.78 60.63
CA ALA A 18 -0.20 -32.65 60.46
C ALA A 18 -0.56 -31.91 59.17
N SER A 19 -0.71 -30.60 59.30
CA SER A 19 -1.24 -29.65 58.32
C SER A 19 -0.44 -29.59 57.02
N ALA A 20 -1.16 -29.58 55.89
CA ALA A 20 -0.62 -29.14 54.60
C ALA A 20 -1.66 -28.25 53.90
N ALA A 21 -1.58 -26.93 54.13
CA ALA A 21 -2.25 -25.95 53.30
C ALA A 21 -1.56 -25.93 51.93
N SER A 22 -2.14 -26.63 50.96
CA SER A 22 -1.70 -26.56 49.56
C SER A 22 -2.35 -25.34 48.92
N PHE A 23 -1.55 -24.28 48.73
CA PHE A 23 -1.89 -23.19 47.85
C PHE A 23 -2.02 -23.74 46.42
N PHE A 24 -3.24 -23.77 45.87
CA PHE A 24 -3.43 -23.82 44.43
C PHE A 24 -3.03 -22.46 43.85
N GLY A 25 -1.72 -22.27 43.64
CA GLY A 25 -1.23 -21.25 42.73
C GLY A 25 -1.54 -21.69 41.31
N PHE A 26 -2.65 -21.20 40.75
CA PHE A 26 -2.89 -21.29 39.32
C PHE A 26 -1.75 -20.55 38.61
N TYR A 27 -0.85 -21.32 38.00
CA TYR A 27 0.10 -20.85 37.02
C TYR A 27 -0.70 -20.30 35.83
N SER A 28 -0.92 -18.99 35.80
CA SER A 28 -1.28 -18.29 34.56
C SER A 28 0.05 -17.91 33.90
N PRO A 29 0.46 -18.55 32.80
CA PRO A 29 1.56 -18.00 32.02
C PRO A 29 1.10 -16.65 31.48
N ASN A 30 1.64 -15.58 32.07
CA ASN A 30 1.45 -14.22 31.60
C ASN A 30 2.26 -14.10 30.30
N ILE A 31 1.68 -14.57 29.19
CA ILE A 31 2.21 -14.30 27.86
C ILE A 31 1.97 -12.82 27.62
N ASN A 32 2.99 -12.04 27.96
CA ASN A 32 3.08 -10.63 27.68
C ASN A 32 3.20 -10.47 26.17
N TYR A 33 2.07 -10.39 25.47
CA TYR A 33 2.05 -9.95 24.08
C TYR A 33 2.51 -8.49 24.06
N PRO A 34 3.61 -8.14 23.36
CA PRO A 34 4.00 -6.75 23.23
C PRO A 34 2.89 -6.00 22.49
N ARG A 35 2.12 -5.20 23.24
CA ARG A 35 0.96 -4.46 22.78
C ARG A 35 1.33 -3.04 22.34
N THR A 36 2.53 -2.86 21.77
CA THR A 36 3.10 -1.54 21.48
C THR A 36 3.41 -1.27 20.00
N ASP A 37 3.45 -2.28 19.13
CA ASP A 37 3.82 -2.04 17.72
C ASP A 37 2.61 -1.80 16.78
N ILE A 38 1.43 -2.30 17.14
CA ILE A 38 0.22 -2.16 16.30
C ILE A 38 -0.32 -0.73 16.31
N ALA A 39 -0.16 0.00 17.42
CA ALA A 39 -0.61 1.39 17.55
C ALA A 39 0.32 2.40 16.87
N GLN A 40 1.60 2.07 16.69
CA GLN A 40 2.57 2.99 16.06
C GLN A 40 2.55 2.89 14.52
N ALA A 41 2.21 1.74 13.95
CA ALA A 41 2.15 1.55 12.49
C ALA A 41 1.04 2.38 11.79
N GLN A 42 0.00 2.80 12.51
CA GLN A 42 -1.18 3.46 11.94
C GLN A 42 -1.06 4.99 11.77
N THR A 43 0.12 5.58 11.98
CA THR A 43 0.28 7.06 12.03
C THR A 43 0.98 7.67 10.81
N LYS A 44 1.39 6.88 9.81
CA LYS A 44 2.25 7.36 8.71
C LYS A 44 1.57 7.43 7.34
N GLN A 45 0.24 7.58 7.31
CA GLN A 45 -0.45 7.83 6.04
C GLN A 45 0.02 9.16 5.44
N VAL A 46 0.43 9.13 4.16
CA VAL A 46 0.74 10.36 3.41
C VAL A 46 -0.53 11.21 3.32
N ASN A 47 -0.48 12.42 3.86
CA ASN A 47 -1.56 13.40 3.79
C ASN A 47 -1.27 14.42 2.68
N PRO A 48 -1.69 14.16 1.43
CA PRO A 48 -1.48 15.08 0.33
C PRO A 48 -2.27 16.37 0.56
N THR A 49 -1.63 17.51 0.31
CA THR A 49 -2.29 18.82 0.34
C THR A 49 -2.33 19.43 -1.06
N PRO A 50 -3.43 20.09 -1.46
CA PRO A 50 -3.49 20.76 -2.76
C PRO A 50 -2.38 21.80 -2.90
N LEU A 51 -1.89 22.00 -4.14
CA LEU A 51 -0.87 23.00 -4.42
C LEU A 51 -1.43 24.42 -4.30
N SER A 52 -0.67 25.33 -3.68
CA SER A 52 -0.96 26.76 -3.71
C SER A 52 -0.66 27.38 -5.08
N THR A 53 -1.15 28.59 -5.36
CA THR A 53 -0.83 29.32 -6.60
C THR A 53 0.67 29.53 -6.80
N THR A 54 1.44 29.69 -5.73
CA THR A 54 2.91 29.82 -5.78
C THR A 54 3.56 28.49 -6.14
N ASP A 55 3.11 27.38 -5.53
CA ASP A 55 3.59 26.04 -5.85
C ASP A 55 3.31 25.69 -7.33
N VAL A 56 2.13 26.04 -7.85
CA VAL A 56 1.77 25.82 -9.26
C VAL A 56 2.70 26.57 -10.21
N ARG A 57 3.02 27.84 -9.90
CA ARG A 57 3.98 28.62 -10.70
C ARG A 57 5.37 27.99 -10.71
N GLN A 58 5.81 27.51 -9.55
CA GLN A 58 7.07 26.79 -9.42
C GLN A 58 7.09 25.50 -10.26
N VAL A 59 6.06 24.66 -10.13
CA VAL A 59 5.94 23.40 -10.89
C VAL A 59 5.98 23.65 -12.40
N ARG A 60 5.23 24.64 -12.90
CA ARG A 60 5.25 25.01 -14.33
C ARG A 60 6.62 25.49 -14.80
N LYS A 61 7.36 26.22 -13.97
CA LYS A 61 8.72 26.66 -14.28
C LYS A 61 9.72 25.50 -14.33
N VAL A 62 9.51 24.44 -13.55
CA VAL A 62 10.38 23.26 -13.56
C VAL A 62 10.07 22.35 -14.76
N LEU A 63 8.78 22.15 -15.05
CA LEU A 63 8.30 21.21 -16.07
C LEU A 63 7.96 21.94 -17.39
N LEU A 64 8.85 22.80 -17.89
CA LEU A 64 8.59 23.65 -19.08
C LEU A 64 8.28 22.87 -20.35
N LYS A 65 8.76 21.64 -20.46
CA LYS A 65 8.57 20.76 -21.63
C LYS A 65 7.39 19.80 -21.46
N GLN A 66 6.67 19.87 -20.35
CA GLN A 66 5.51 19.04 -20.05
C GLN A 66 4.31 19.93 -19.72
N THR A 67 3.12 19.34 -19.71
CA THR A 67 1.90 20.01 -19.22
C THR A 67 1.51 19.40 -17.88
N PRO A 68 1.82 20.05 -16.73
CA PRO A 68 1.44 19.56 -15.41
C PRO A 68 -0.08 19.46 -15.24
N ILE A 69 -0.55 18.36 -14.67
CA ILE A 69 -1.95 18.10 -14.34
C ILE A 69 -2.20 18.60 -12.92
N ILE A 70 -2.37 19.92 -12.77
CA ILE A 70 -2.36 20.61 -11.47
C ILE A 70 -3.46 20.12 -10.53
N ASN A 71 -4.66 19.81 -11.02
CA ASN A 71 -5.76 19.29 -10.22
C ASN A 71 -5.55 17.86 -9.70
N GLN A 72 -4.47 17.20 -10.13
CA GLN A 72 -4.02 15.88 -9.64
C GLN A 72 -2.59 15.98 -9.09
N SER A 73 -2.14 17.19 -8.73
CA SER A 73 -0.83 17.44 -8.16
C SER A 73 -0.97 17.85 -6.70
N PHE A 74 -0.06 17.37 -5.85
CA PHE A 74 -0.18 17.53 -4.41
C PHE A 74 1.19 17.80 -3.78
N ARG A 75 1.19 18.59 -2.71
CA ARG A 75 2.31 18.63 -1.79
C ARG A 75 2.23 17.39 -0.90
N VAL A 76 3.31 16.64 -0.86
CA VAL A 76 3.45 15.39 -0.12
C VAL A 76 4.73 15.42 0.72
N ASN A 77 4.77 14.59 1.76
CA ASN A 77 5.98 14.36 2.53
C ASN A 77 6.38 12.89 2.36
N LEU A 78 7.35 12.61 1.49
CA LEU A 78 7.81 11.26 1.17
C LEU A 78 9.27 11.11 1.60
N GLN A 79 9.72 9.91 1.97
CA GLN A 79 11.11 9.68 2.39
C GLN A 79 12.14 10.04 1.31
N GLU A 80 11.80 9.87 0.03
CA GLU A 80 12.70 10.14 -1.12
C GLU A 80 13.01 11.63 -1.28
N CYS A 81 12.08 12.50 -0.86
CA CYS A 81 12.15 13.92 -1.16
C CYS A 81 11.85 14.83 0.04
N GLY A 82 11.48 14.33 1.21
CA GLY A 82 10.85 15.13 2.28
C GLY A 82 9.59 15.85 1.78
N SER A 83 9.39 17.11 2.16
CA SER A 83 8.32 17.93 1.56
C SER A 83 8.65 18.24 0.10
N CYS A 84 7.83 17.72 -0.82
CA CYS A 84 7.96 17.95 -2.25
C CYS A 84 6.59 17.95 -2.94
N PHE A 85 6.56 18.19 -4.25
CA PHE A 85 5.34 18.13 -5.06
C PHE A 85 5.30 16.84 -5.86
N PHE A 86 4.25 16.05 -5.69
CA PHE A 86 3.89 14.99 -6.61
C PHE A 86 3.13 15.59 -7.79
N VAL A 87 3.64 15.38 -9.01
CA VAL A 87 3.12 16.05 -10.21
C VAL A 87 3.01 15.05 -11.36
N PRO A 88 1.79 14.59 -11.70
CA PRO A 88 1.51 14.00 -13.00
C PRO A 88 1.60 15.10 -14.06
N ALA A 89 2.23 14.81 -15.19
CA ALA A 89 2.31 15.74 -16.31
C ALA A 89 2.26 15.01 -17.65
N ILE A 90 1.59 15.62 -18.62
CA ILE A 90 1.55 15.13 -20.00
C ILE A 90 2.86 15.51 -20.68
N LYS A 91 3.61 14.52 -21.16
CA LYS A 91 4.85 14.67 -21.95
C LYS A 91 4.49 14.84 -23.44
N SER A 92 5.50 14.95 -24.30
CA SER A 92 5.33 14.84 -25.75
C SER A 92 4.54 13.58 -26.11
N GLU A 93 3.80 13.64 -27.23
CA GLU A 93 2.96 12.53 -27.72
C GLU A 93 1.84 12.10 -26.76
N ARG A 94 1.48 12.94 -25.79
CA ARG A 94 0.44 12.69 -24.79
C ARG A 94 0.73 11.52 -23.83
N ASN A 95 2.00 11.22 -23.56
CA ASN A 95 2.39 10.21 -22.58
C ASN A 95 2.34 10.75 -21.13
N LEU A 96 1.95 9.91 -20.15
CA LEU A 96 1.88 10.32 -18.74
C LEU A 96 3.25 10.20 -18.05
N GLY A 97 3.90 11.32 -17.74
CA GLY A 97 5.01 11.34 -16.79
C GLY A 97 4.52 11.62 -15.38
N ILE A 98 5.19 11.06 -14.37
CA ILE A 98 4.94 11.38 -12.96
C ILE A 98 6.28 11.75 -12.31
N TYR A 99 6.27 12.86 -11.59
CA TYR A 99 7.48 13.49 -11.05
C TYR A 99 7.32 13.85 -9.58
N LEU A 100 8.43 13.81 -8.84
CA LEU A 100 8.58 14.55 -7.60
C LEU A 100 9.38 15.82 -7.89
N VAL A 101 8.82 17.00 -7.58
CA VAL A 101 9.48 18.30 -7.76
C VAL A 101 9.81 18.89 -6.40
N LYS A 102 11.07 19.29 -6.21
CA LYS A 102 11.55 19.93 -4.98
C LYS A 102 12.63 20.95 -5.31
N ASN A 103 12.68 22.05 -4.59
CA ASN A 103 13.74 23.07 -4.71
C ASN A 103 13.99 23.49 -6.17
N ASN A 104 12.92 23.77 -6.92
CA ASN A 104 12.98 24.19 -8.33
C ASN A 104 13.63 23.17 -9.30
N ARG A 105 13.60 21.87 -8.97
CA ARG A 105 14.09 20.80 -9.85
C ARG A 105 13.25 19.54 -9.72
N VAL A 106 13.32 18.68 -10.73
CA VAL A 106 12.81 17.31 -10.64
C VAL A 106 13.74 16.52 -9.72
N ALA A 107 13.23 16.08 -8.57
CA ALA A 107 13.94 15.27 -7.59
C ALA A 107 13.84 13.77 -7.90
N TYR A 108 12.73 13.35 -8.52
CA TYR A 108 12.49 11.95 -8.88
C TYR A 108 11.55 11.87 -10.09
N THR A 109 11.74 10.85 -10.94
CA THR A 109 10.83 10.48 -12.01
C THR A 109 10.38 9.05 -11.78
N PHE A 110 9.06 8.82 -11.74
CA PHE A 110 8.53 7.47 -11.56
C PHE A 110 8.80 6.60 -12.79
N PRO A 111 9.04 5.29 -12.59
CA PRO A 111 9.18 4.37 -13.71
C PRO A 111 7.89 4.31 -14.54
N GLN A 112 8.03 3.93 -15.80
CA GLN A 112 6.93 3.64 -16.71
C GLN A 112 7.01 2.16 -17.13
N SER A 113 5.90 1.61 -17.63
CA SER A 113 5.85 0.25 -18.17
C SER A 113 5.19 0.29 -19.55
N GLU A 114 5.91 -0.20 -20.57
CA GLU A 114 5.37 -0.34 -21.93
C GLU A 114 4.34 -1.49 -22.00
N ASP A 115 4.38 -2.45 -21.09
CA ASP A 115 3.37 -3.53 -21.02
C ASP A 115 2.01 -2.98 -20.55
N LEU A 116 2.02 -2.08 -19.55
CA LEU A 116 0.79 -1.45 -19.04
C LEU A 116 0.32 -0.27 -19.89
N THR A 117 1.26 0.46 -20.48
CA THR A 117 0.98 1.63 -21.31
C THR A 117 1.81 1.57 -22.60
N PRO A 118 1.39 0.73 -23.58
CA PRO A 118 2.11 0.56 -24.83
C PRO A 118 2.33 1.86 -25.60
N LYS A 119 3.45 1.90 -26.33
CA LYS A 119 3.76 3.02 -27.22
C LYS A 119 2.61 3.26 -28.21
N GLY A 120 2.24 4.53 -28.38
CA GLY A 120 1.13 4.96 -29.24
C GLY A 120 -0.20 5.14 -28.48
N TRP A 121 -0.32 4.67 -27.24
CA TRP A 121 -1.43 5.06 -26.39
C TRP A 121 -1.24 6.48 -25.89
N ALA A 122 -2.30 7.28 -25.98
CA ALA A 122 -2.31 8.66 -25.52
C ALA A 122 -3.17 8.81 -24.27
N VAL A 123 -2.67 9.56 -23.29
CA VAL A 123 -3.43 9.91 -22.10
C VAL A 123 -4.60 10.79 -22.49
N HIS A 124 -5.79 10.34 -22.16
CA HIS A 124 -7.00 11.13 -22.21
C HIS A 124 -7.12 12.02 -20.97
N LYS A 125 -7.01 11.42 -19.77
CA LYS A 125 -7.17 12.11 -18.49
C LYS A 125 -6.57 11.32 -17.33
N VAL A 126 -5.97 11.99 -16.34
CA VAL A 126 -5.74 11.38 -15.01
C VAL A 126 -6.99 11.59 -14.16
N LYS A 127 -7.62 10.50 -13.73
CA LYS A 127 -8.87 10.54 -12.96
C LYS A 127 -8.63 10.77 -11.48
N ALA A 128 -7.65 10.06 -10.92
CA ALA A 128 -7.36 10.10 -9.50
C ALA A 128 -5.92 9.65 -9.24
N VAL A 129 -5.35 10.22 -8.19
CA VAL A 129 -4.13 9.76 -7.55
C VAL A 129 -4.46 9.52 -6.08
N SER A 130 -3.99 8.42 -5.52
CA SER A 130 -4.13 8.13 -4.11
C SER A 130 -2.82 7.63 -3.52
N PHE A 131 -2.52 8.10 -2.32
CA PHE A 131 -1.40 7.64 -1.53
C PHE A 131 -1.96 6.70 -0.46
N LEU A 132 -1.55 5.45 -0.52
CA LEU A 132 -2.07 4.38 0.30
C LEU A 132 -1.01 3.86 1.24
N GLN A 133 -1.42 3.51 2.44
CA GLN A 133 -0.71 2.53 3.23
C GLN A 133 -1.26 1.17 2.79
N LEU A 134 -0.40 0.35 2.18
CA LEU A 134 -0.79 -0.96 1.64
C LEU A 134 -0.22 -2.10 2.48
N GLY A 135 0.28 -1.80 3.69
CA GLY A 135 0.70 -2.81 4.66
C GLY A 135 1.65 -3.86 4.07
N PHE A 136 2.39 -3.47 3.02
CA PHE A 136 3.53 -4.23 2.56
C PHE A 136 4.49 -4.28 3.76
N SER A 137 5.22 -5.39 3.93
CA SER A 137 5.72 -5.95 5.19
C SER A 137 6.68 -5.10 6.07
N GLY A 138 6.80 -3.80 5.86
CA GLY A 138 7.63 -2.87 6.61
C GLY A 138 6.98 -1.51 6.92
N PRO A 139 7.44 -0.80 7.97
CA PRO A 139 6.86 0.45 8.48
C PRO A 139 7.02 1.69 7.54
N ASN A 140 7.49 1.49 6.31
CA ASN A 140 7.82 2.55 5.36
C ASN A 140 7.23 2.31 3.95
N GLU A 141 6.32 1.35 3.79
CA GLU A 141 5.92 0.88 2.48
C GLU A 141 4.62 1.56 2.03
N ASP A 142 4.76 2.82 1.63
CA ASP A 142 3.68 3.58 1.00
C ASP A 142 3.47 3.12 -0.44
N GLY A 143 2.21 2.89 -0.80
CA GLY A 143 1.75 2.66 -2.15
C GLY A 143 1.20 3.93 -2.78
N ILE A 144 1.31 4.06 -4.10
CA ILE A 144 0.64 5.12 -4.86
C ILE A 144 -0.18 4.46 -5.94
N ILE A 145 -1.47 4.77 -5.98
CA ILE A 145 -2.37 4.36 -7.05
C ILE A 145 -2.60 5.53 -7.98
N VAL A 146 -2.45 5.30 -9.28
CA VAL A 146 -2.79 6.26 -10.33
C VAL A 146 -3.82 5.64 -11.26
N LEU A 147 -5.01 6.27 -11.33
CA LEU A 147 -6.04 5.93 -12.30
C LEU A 147 -6.00 6.96 -13.42
N ALA A 148 -5.78 6.51 -14.64
CA ALA A 148 -5.85 7.34 -15.83
C ALA A 148 -6.70 6.67 -16.91
N GLU A 149 -7.21 7.47 -17.83
CA GLU A 149 -7.88 7.01 -19.04
C GLU A 149 -6.94 7.24 -20.22
N TYR A 150 -6.86 6.23 -21.08
CA TYR A 150 -6.07 6.24 -22.30
C TYR A 150 -6.97 6.06 -23.53
N ILE A 151 -6.48 6.52 -24.67
CA ILE A 151 -7.03 6.26 -26.01
C ILE A 151 -5.92 5.64 -26.85
N THR A 152 -6.27 4.77 -27.80
CA THR A 152 -5.28 4.07 -28.64
C THR A 152 -5.09 4.70 -30.01
N GLY A 153 -5.91 5.68 -30.39
CA GLY A 153 -5.74 6.40 -31.65
C GLY A 153 -6.92 7.27 -32.04
N ILE A 154 -6.93 7.71 -33.29
CA ILE A 154 -8.04 8.46 -33.91
C ILE A 154 -8.97 7.48 -34.63
N GLY A 155 -10.26 7.50 -34.33
CA GLY A 155 -11.26 6.58 -34.90
C GLY A 155 -12.34 6.19 -33.91
N ARG A 156 -13.43 5.58 -34.40
CA ARG A 156 -14.61 5.26 -33.58
C ARG A 156 -14.28 4.43 -32.33
N ASP A 157 -13.39 3.47 -32.47
CA ASP A 157 -12.98 2.59 -31.37
C ASP A 157 -11.68 3.06 -30.71
N GLY A 158 -10.72 3.60 -31.47
CA GLY A 158 -9.45 4.11 -30.94
C GLY A 158 -9.57 5.35 -30.04
N ALA A 159 -10.59 6.18 -30.27
CA ALA A 159 -10.83 7.39 -29.49
C ALA A 159 -11.66 7.16 -28.22
N LYS A 160 -12.15 5.94 -27.97
CA LYS A 160 -12.92 5.62 -26.77
C LYS A 160 -11.99 5.49 -25.57
N PRO A 161 -12.11 6.35 -24.55
CA PRO A 161 -11.25 6.25 -23.38
C PRO A 161 -11.51 4.96 -22.61
N PHE A 162 -10.43 4.33 -22.13
CA PHE A 162 -10.51 3.18 -21.24
C PHE A 162 -9.56 3.36 -20.05
N PRO A 163 -9.93 2.84 -18.86
CA PRO A 163 -9.13 3.03 -17.66
C PRO A 163 -7.88 2.15 -17.67
N VAL A 164 -6.78 2.71 -17.19
CA VAL A 164 -5.55 2.02 -16.82
C VAL A 164 -5.22 2.42 -15.39
N THR A 165 -4.95 1.43 -14.56
CA THR A 165 -4.57 1.63 -13.16
C THR A 165 -3.13 1.18 -12.97
N ILE A 166 -2.30 2.07 -12.45
CA ILE A 166 -0.90 1.78 -12.13
C ILE A 166 -0.73 1.87 -10.62
N VAL A 167 -0.17 0.81 -10.04
CA VAL A 167 0.17 0.75 -8.62
C VAL A 167 1.68 0.81 -8.48
N TYR A 168 2.15 1.79 -7.73
CA TYR A 168 3.54 1.94 -7.34
C TYR A 168 3.70 1.50 -5.90
N MET A 169 4.77 0.77 -5.62
CA MET A 169 5.22 0.46 -4.26
C MET A 169 6.59 1.09 -4.04
N ARG A 170 6.79 1.70 -2.88
CA ARG A 170 8.10 2.17 -2.46
C ARG A 170 9.08 0.99 -2.39
N GLU A 171 10.26 1.14 -2.97
CA GLU A 171 11.35 0.17 -2.89
C GLU A 171 12.69 0.91 -2.76
N GLY A 172 13.38 0.68 -1.65
CA GLY A 172 14.64 1.36 -1.35
C GLY A 172 14.50 2.88 -1.30
N LYS A 173 15.14 3.58 -2.25
CA LYS A 173 15.12 5.06 -2.38
C LYS A 173 14.19 5.54 -3.50
N GLY A 174 13.27 4.71 -3.96
CA GLY A 174 12.38 5.03 -5.07
C GLY A 174 11.10 4.21 -5.04
N PHE A 175 10.53 4.01 -6.23
CA PHE A 175 9.28 3.32 -6.44
C PHE A 175 9.42 2.32 -7.58
N LYS A 176 8.82 1.14 -7.42
CA LYS A 176 8.62 0.17 -8.50
C LYS A 176 7.15 0.04 -8.85
N ILE A 177 6.88 -0.38 -10.09
CA ILE A 177 5.52 -0.74 -10.52
C ILE A 177 5.22 -2.16 -10.03
N LEU A 178 4.05 -2.33 -9.43
CA LEU A 178 3.45 -3.62 -9.16
C LEU A 178 2.68 -4.08 -10.41
N ALA A 179 3.39 -4.75 -11.32
CA ALA A 179 2.89 -5.04 -12.66
C ALA A 179 1.64 -5.94 -12.62
N LYS A 180 1.70 -7.06 -11.89
CA LYS A 180 0.59 -8.02 -11.76
C LYS A 180 -0.67 -7.36 -11.20
N GLU A 181 -0.52 -6.55 -10.16
CA GLU A 181 -1.60 -5.81 -9.51
C GLU A 181 -2.20 -4.79 -10.49
N SER A 182 -1.35 -4.03 -11.18
CA SER A 182 -1.75 -3.03 -12.16
C SER A 182 -2.49 -3.65 -13.35
N GLU A 183 -2.04 -4.80 -13.83
CA GLU A 183 -2.68 -5.57 -14.92
C GLU A 183 -4.07 -6.06 -14.50
N VAL A 184 -4.22 -6.63 -13.30
CA VAL A 184 -5.51 -7.09 -12.79
C VAL A 184 -6.49 -5.93 -12.67
N LEU A 185 -6.07 -4.80 -12.07
CA LEU A 185 -6.91 -3.62 -11.91
C LEU A 185 -7.31 -3.00 -13.25
N THR A 186 -6.38 -2.95 -14.21
CA THR A 186 -6.62 -2.45 -15.57
C THR A 186 -7.57 -3.36 -16.34
N SER A 187 -7.35 -4.67 -16.30
CA SER A 187 -8.19 -5.67 -16.99
C SER A 187 -9.64 -5.64 -16.49
N ARG A 188 -9.83 -5.39 -15.18
CA ARG A 188 -11.15 -5.23 -14.57
C ARG A 188 -11.79 -3.86 -14.79
N ARG A 189 -11.07 -2.95 -15.44
CA ARG A 189 -11.52 -1.59 -15.77
C ARG A 189 -11.94 -0.79 -14.53
N VAL A 190 -11.18 -0.91 -13.45
CA VAL A 190 -11.43 -0.22 -12.18
C VAL A 190 -11.58 1.29 -12.40
N LYS A 191 -12.61 1.88 -11.80
CA LYS A 191 -12.98 3.29 -12.03
C LYS A 191 -12.68 4.20 -10.85
N THR A 192 -12.55 3.64 -9.66
CA THR A 192 -12.36 4.39 -8.42
C THR A 192 -11.20 3.87 -7.59
N VAL A 193 -10.60 4.76 -6.80
CA VAL A 193 -9.56 4.38 -5.84
C VAL A 193 -10.08 3.35 -4.83
N ARG A 194 -11.32 3.52 -4.34
CA ARG A 194 -11.94 2.62 -3.38
C ARG A 194 -12.05 1.20 -3.91
N GLU A 195 -12.49 1.04 -5.16
CA GLU A 195 -12.56 -0.25 -5.83
C GLU A 195 -11.17 -0.86 -6.00
N ALA A 196 -10.17 -0.07 -6.39
CA ALA A 196 -8.79 -0.53 -6.49
C ALA A 196 -8.27 -1.05 -5.13
N GLN A 197 -8.50 -0.28 -4.06
CA GLN A 197 -8.13 -0.66 -2.70
C GLN A 197 -8.77 -1.98 -2.26
N GLN A 198 -10.06 -2.16 -2.54
CA GLN A 198 -10.77 -3.39 -2.17
C GLN A 198 -10.19 -4.62 -2.87
N ILE A 199 -9.86 -4.52 -4.16
CA ILE A 199 -9.23 -5.62 -4.89
C ILE A 199 -7.83 -5.92 -4.34
N LEU A 200 -7.03 -4.88 -4.09
CA LEU A 200 -5.70 -4.98 -3.51
C LEU A 200 -5.71 -5.66 -2.14
N GLN A 201 -6.68 -5.32 -1.28
CA GLN A 201 -6.85 -5.92 0.03
C GLN A 201 -7.31 -7.38 -0.05
N ASN A 202 -8.36 -7.65 -0.82
CA ASN A 202 -9.03 -8.94 -0.81
C ASN A 202 -8.25 -10.03 -1.55
N GLU A 203 -7.52 -9.68 -2.62
CA GLU A 203 -6.89 -10.67 -3.51
C GLU A 203 -5.38 -10.72 -3.36
N PHE A 204 -4.76 -9.57 -3.11
CA PHE A 204 -3.31 -9.47 -2.96
C PHE A 204 -2.87 -9.42 -1.49
N LYS A 205 -3.83 -9.42 -0.56
CA LYS A 205 -3.62 -9.48 0.89
C LYS A 205 -2.79 -8.32 1.44
N TYR A 206 -2.89 -7.16 0.80
CA TYR A 206 -2.32 -5.92 1.33
C TYR A 206 -3.11 -5.47 2.55
N LEU A 207 -2.41 -5.28 3.67
CA LEU A 207 -3.02 -4.82 4.93
C LEU A 207 -3.24 -3.30 4.89
N PRO A 208 -4.26 -2.76 5.58
CA PRO A 208 -4.36 -1.32 5.80
C PRO A 208 -3.20 -0.78 6.64
#